data_AF-A0A397UPH9-F1
#
_entry.id   AF-A0A397UPH9-F1
#
_cell.length_a   1.000
_cell.length_b   1.000
_cell.length_c   1.000
_cell.angle_alpha   90.00
_cell.angle_beta   90.00
_cell.angle_gamma   90.00
#
_symmetry.space_group_name_H-M   'P 1'
#
loop_
_entity.id
_entity.type
_entity.pdbx_description
1 polymer ?
#
loop_
_entity_poly.entity_id
_entity_poly.type
_entity_poly.pdbx_seq_one_letter_code
_entity_poly.pdbx_strand_id
1 'polypeptide(L)'
;IASGLNTIHKAKLVHKGFHSGNIVNQNMFSSYINDFGLCKPVSQDSSSKEFFGVLPYIAPEVLYTNGKKYTQKSDIYSFGIIMSEVFTGYPPYHDIPHDKDLATRICLGCRPKIRCEVPQLLLDLMNKCLDAEPQNRPTAEELANRLN
;
A
#
# COMPACT_ATOMS: atom_id res chain seq x y z
N ILE A 1 0.16 -12.58 3.12
CA ILE A 1 -0.15 -11.12 3.14
C ILE A 1 -1.40 -10.79 2.30
N ALA A 2 -1.40 -11.03 0.98
CA ALA A 2 -2.55 -10.67 0.12
C ALA A 2 -3.90 -11.27 0.59
N SER A 3 -3.91 -12.55 0.99
CA SER A 3 -5.09 -13.19 1.57
C SER A 3 -5.61 -12.48 2.83
N GLY A 4 -4.72 -12.03 3.72
CA GLY A 4 -5.09 -11.24 4.90
C GLY A 4 -5.72 -9.90 4.54
N LEU A 5 -5.15 -9.19 3.56
CA LEU A 5 -5.70 -7.92 3.08
C LEU A 5 -7.09 -8.12 2.44
N ASN A 6 -7.26 -9.22 1.70
CA ASN A 6 -8.56 -9.60 1.13
C ASN A 6 -9.62 -9.82 2.22
N THR A 7 -9.28 -10.49 3.31
CA THR A 7 -10.19 -10.68 4.46
C THR A 7 -10.65 -9.34 5.04
N ILE A 8 -9.73 -8.38 5.21
CA ILE A 8 -10.06 -7.02 5.70
C ILE A 8 -11.00 -6.32 4.72
N HIS A 9 -10.69 -6.37 3.42
CA HIS A 9 -11.49 -5.71 2.39
C HIS A 9 -12.87 -6.34 2.23
N LYS A 10 -13.00 -7.66 2.35
CA LYS A 10 -14.30 -8.37 2.37
C LYS A 10 -15.17 -7.99 3.56
N ALA A 11 -14.56 -7.63 4.69
CA ALA A 11 -15.25 -7.04 5.83
C ALA A 11 -15.67 -5.57 5.61
N LYS A 12 -15.47 -5.02 4.39
CA LYS A 12 -15.74 -3.61 4.02
C LYS A 12 -14.93 -2.60 4.82
N LEU A 13 -13.75 -3.02 5.30
CA LEU A 13 -12.81 -2.19 6.04
C LEU A 13 -11.66 -1.71 5.15
N VAL A 14 -11.02 -0.62 5.57
CA VAL A 14 -9.75 -0.09 5.04
C VAL A 14 -8.75 -0.09 6.18
N HIS A 15 -7.54 -0.60 5.95
CA HIS A 15 -6.51 -0.68 6.99
C HIS A 15 -5.89 0.69 7.29
N LYS A 16 -5.63 1.51 6.27
CA LYS A 16 -5.07 2.89 6.31
C LYS A 16 -3.62 3.02 6.79
N GLY A 17 -3.19 2.17 7.72
CA GLY A 17 -1.81 2.04 8.17
C GLY A 17 -1.08 0.86 7.52
N PHE A 18 -1.42 0.48 6.29
CA PHE A 18 -0.85 -0.73 5.69
C PHE A 18 0.59 -0.49 5.22
N HIS A 19 1.57 -1.04 5.92
CA HIS A 19 3.00 -0.96 5.58
C HIS A 19 3.75 -2.19 6.14
N SER A 20 5.00 -2.39 5.73
CA SER A 20 5.80 -3.56 6.13
C SER A 20 5.98 -3.68 7.64
N GLY A 21 6.15 -2.55 8.35
CA GLY A 21 6.21 -2.54 9.82
C GLY A 21 4.94 -3.06 10.55
N ASN A 22 3.80 -3.14 9.85
CA ASN A 22 2.55 -3.70 10.36
C ASN A 22 2.31 -5.14 9.87
N ILE A 23 3.36 -5.79 9.36
CA ILE A 23 3.34 -7.20 8.97
C ILE A 23 4.28 -7.95 9.92
N VAL A 24 3.73 -8.93 10.64
CA VAL A 24 4.49 -9.77 11.57
C VAL A 24 4.64 -11.16 11.00
N ASN A 25 5.83 -11.74 11.12
CA ASN A 25 6.13 -13.09 10.68
C ASN A 25 6.10 -14.03 11.89
N GLN A 26 5.25 -15.05 11.85
CA GLN A 26 5.31 -16.14 12.81
C GLN A 26 6.47 -17.09 12.49
N ASN A 27 6.69 -17.33 11.20
CA ASN A 27 7.79 -18.13 10.65
C ASN A 27 8.07 -17.68 9.20
N MET A 28 8.99 -18.35 8.51
CA MET A 28 9.41 -18.01 7.14
C MET A 28 8.27 -18.04 6.10
N PHE A 29 7.20 -18.79 6.35
CA PHE A 29 6.11 -19.02 5.40
C PHE A 29 4.79 -18.39 5.84
N SER A 30 4.72 -17.87 7.07
CA SER A 30 3.49 -17.40 7.70
C SER A 30 3.64 -15.97 8.20
N SER A 31 2.94 -15.06 7.53
CA SER A 31 2.90 -13.63 7.86
C SER A 31 1.46 -13.16 8.11
N TYR A 32 1.30 -12.29 9.09
CA TYR A 32 0.03 -11.74 9.53
C TYR A 32 0.04 -10.21 9.46
N ILE A 33 -1.11 -9.63 9.15
CA ILE A 33 -1.32 -8.17 9.19
C ILE A 33 -1.72 -7.81 10.62
N ASN A 34 -1.12 -6.77 11.17
CA ASN A 34 -1.34 -6.27 12.53
C ASN A 34 -1.66 -4.76 12.52
N ASP A 35 -1.98 -4.23 13.70
CA ASP A 35 -2.30 -2.82 13.97
C ASP A 35 -3.55 -2.33 13.24
N PHE A 36 -4.69 -2.80 13.76
CA PHE A 36 -6.02 -2.40 13.30
C PHE A 36 -6.53 -1.11 13.97
N GLY A 37 -5.69 -0.37 14.70
CA GLY A 37 -6.10 0.84 15.44
C GLY A 37 -6.68 1.93 14.54
N LEU A 38 -6.28 1.96 13.27
CA LEU A 38 -6.77 2.88 12.24
C LEU A 38 -7.82 2.26 11.32
N CYS A 39 -8.09 0.96 11.46
CA CYS A 39 -8.95 0.22 10.56
C CYS A 39 -10.40 0.65 10.73
N LYS A 40 -11.05 1.12 9.66
CA LYS A 40 -12.43 1.66 9.72
C LYS A 40 -13.23 1.33 8.45
N PRO A 41 -14.57 1.32 8.55
CA PRO A 41 -15.43 1.27 7.36
C PRO A 41 -15.25 2.53 6.51
N VAL A 42 -15.30 2.37 5.19
CA VAL A 42 -15.21 3.49 4.21
C VAL A 42 -16.24 4.59 4.49
N SER A 43 -17.41 4.23 5.03
CA SER A 43 -18.52 5.16 5.29
C SER A 43 -18.31 6.11 6.47
N GLN A 44 -17.31 5.88 7.34
CA GLN A 44 -17.08 6.69 8.55
C GLN A 44 -15.97 7.76 8.38
N ASP A 45 -15.40 7.90 7.18
CA ASP A 45 -14.18 8.69 6.94
C ASP A 45 -14.38 10.20 6.73
N SER A 46 -15.60 10.71 6.83
CA SER A 46 -15.91 12.11 6.50
C SER A 46 -15.45 13.13 7.54
N SER A 47 -15.00 12.73 8.74
CA SER A 47 -14.79 13.66 9.87
C SER A 47 -13.34 13.82 10.37
N SER A 48 -12.41 12.92 10.06
CA SER A 48 -11.03 13.02 10.56
C SER A 48 -10.13 13.82 9.61
N LYS A 49 -9.60 14.96 10.07
CA LYS A 49 -8.60 15.79 9.36
C LYS A 49 -7.16 15.32 9.56
N GLU A 50 -6.97 14.15 10.16
CA GLU A 50 -5.66 13.67 10.57
C GLU A 50 -4.99 12.84 9.47
N PHE A 51 -3.72 13.14 9.25
CA PHE A 51 -2.87 12.44 8.29
C PHE A 51 -2.36 11.18 8.98
N PHE A 52 -2.96 10.05 8.65
CA PHE A 52 -2.52 8.75 9.14
C PHE A 52 -1.62 8.07 8.10
N GLY A 53 -0.69 7.23 8.55
CA GLY A 53 0.15 6.41 7.68
C GLY A 53 1.61 6.86 7.57
N VAL A 54 2.43 5.99 6.98
CA VAL A 54 3.86 6.19 6.78
C VAL A 54 4.10 6.66 5.35
N LEU A 55 4.66 7.86 5.17
CA LEU A 55 4.61 8.64 3.93
C LEU A 55 4.85 7.83 2.62
N PRO A 56 5.91 7.00 2.48
CA PRO A 56 6.13 6.18 1.28
C PRO A 56 4.96 5.28 0.85
N TYR A 57 4.16 4.83 1.81
CA TYR A 57 3.06 3.89 1.61
C TYR A 57 1.73 4.58 1.29
N ILE A 58 1.66 5.89 1.45
CA ILE A 58 0.42 6.65 1.29
C ILE A 58 0.18 6.86 -0.20
N ALA A 59 -1.01 6.47 -0.65
CA ALA A 59 -1.43 6.61 -2.04
C ALA A 59 -1.57 8.09 -2.46
N PRO A 60 -1.29 8.44 -3.73
CA PRO A 60 -1.31 9.83 -4.19
C PRO A 60 -2.65 10.52 -3.93
N GLU A 61 -3.78 9.85 -4.16
CA GLU A 61 -5.12 10.41 -3.91
C GLU A 61 -5.37 10.75 -2.44
N VAL A 62 -4.70 10.05 -1.51
CA VAL A 62 -4.76 10.34 -0.08
C VAL A 62 -3.90 11.56 0.25
N LEU A 63 -2.69 11.65 -0.34
CA LEU A 63 -1.81 12.81 -0.20
C LEU A 63 -2.49 14.09 -0.68
N TYR A 64 -3.05 14.09 -1.89
CA TYR A 64 -3.72 15.27 -2.48
C TYR A 64 -4.95 15.73 -1.70
N THR A 65 -5.64 14.81 -1.04
CA THR A 65 -6.84 15.14 -0.27
C THR A 65 -6.56 15.38 1.21
N ASN A 66 -5.28 15.45 1.61
CA ASN A 66 -4.85 15.60 3.00
C ASN A 66 -5.51 14.55 3.92
N GLY A 67 -5.48 13.29 3.52
CA GLY A 67 -5.97 12.16 4.32
C GLY A 67 -7.48 11.88 4.22
N LYS A 68 -8.24 12.64 3.41
CA LYS A 68 -9.71 12.53 3.38
C LYS A 68 -10.26 11.38 2.51
N LYS A 69 -9.45 10.80 1.62
CA LYS A 69 -9.90 9.76 0.66
C LYS A 69 -9.19 8.43 0.84
N TYR A 70 -9.15 7.92 2.06
CA TYR A 70 -8.77 6.52 2.29
C TYR A 70 -9.81 5.59 1.66
N THR A 71 -9.33 4.61 0.91
CA THR A 71 -10.17 3.59 0.28
C THR A 71 -9.48 2.24 0.32
N GLN A 72 -10.18 1.17 0.01
CA GLN A 72 -9.52 -0.13 -0.14
C GLN A 72 -8.41 -0.08 -1.20
N LYS A 73 -8.58 0.75 -2.25
CA LYS A 73 -7.57 0.95 -3.29
C LYS A 73 -6.33 1.69 -2.81
N SER A 74 -6.41 2.48 -1.73
CA SER A 74 -5.20 3.06 -1.12
C SER A 74 -4.38 1.99 -0.40
N ASP A 75 -5.01 1.01 0.25
CA ASP A 75 -4.25 -0.14 0.82
C ASP A 75 -3.57 -0.97 -0.29
N ILE A 76 -4.19 -1.07 -1.48
CA ILE A 76 -3.59 -1.75 -2.64
C ILE A 76 -2.33 -1.01 -3.14
N TYR A 77 -2.36 0.31 -3.14
CA TYR A 77 -1.15 1.09 -3.43
C TYR A 77 -0.04 0.78 -2.42
N SER A 78 -0.37 0.77 -1.13
CA SER A 78 0.59 0.43 -0.08
C SER A 78 1.11 -1.00 -0.23
N PHE A 79 0.29 -1.95 -0.69
CA PHE A 79 0.73 -3.30 -1.06
C PHE A 79 1.79 -3.28 -2.18
N GLY A 80 1.62 -2.44 -3.20
CA GLY A 80 2.63 -2.24 -4.25
C GLY A 80 3.97 -1.71 -3.71
N ILE A 81 3.92 -0.81 -2.72
CA ILE A 81 5.13 -0.34 -2.03
C ILE A 81 5.79 -1.46 -1.22
N ILE A 82 5.02 -2.29 -0.52
CA ILE A 82 5.54 -3.47 0.18
C ILE A 82 6.19 -4.46 -0.79
N MET A 83 5.60 -4.70 -1.98
CA MET A 83 6.23 -5.52 -3.02
C MET A 83 7.60 -4.98 -3.42
N SER A 84 7.73 -3.65 -3.57
CA SER A 84 9.02 -3.03 -3.91
C SER A 84 10.08 -3.24 -2.82
N GLU A 85 9.69 -3.19 -1.54
CA GLU A 85 10.57 -3.49 -0.41
C GLU A 85 11.00 -4.96 -0.41
N VAL A 86 10.08 -5.89 -0.68
CA VAL A 86 10.40 -7.32 -0.80
C VAL A 86 11.39 -7.59 -1.93
N PHE A 87 11.23 -6.93 -3.08
CA PHE A 87 12.15 -7.13 -4.22
C PHE A 87 13.54 -6.55 -3.99
N THR A 88 13.61 -5.40 -3.31
CA THR A 88 14.87 -4.66 -3.16
C THR A 88 15.60 -4.99 -1.85
N GLY A 89 14.88 -5.43 -0.82
CA GLY A 89 15.41 -5.57 0.54
C GLY A 89 15.66 -4.24 1.25
N TYR A 90 15.25 -3.11 0.66
CA TYR A 90 15.45 -1.78 1.22
C TYR A 90 14.11 -1.09 1.53
N PRO A 91 14.10 -0.20 2.53
CA PRO A 91 12.96 0.70 2.73
C PRO A 91 12.60 1.43 1.42
N PRO A 92 11.30 1.65 1.16
CA PRO A 92 10.87 2.34 -0.06
C PRO A 92 11.44 3.76 -0.07
N TYR A 93 12.04 4.16 -1.20
CA TYR A 93 12.73 5.45 -1.37
C TYR A 93 13.89 5.67 -0.39
N HIS A 94 14.63 4.62 0.01
CA HIS A 94 15.75 4.70 0.97
C HIS A 94 16.82 5.77 0.68
N ASP A 95 16.94 6.23 -0.57
CA ASP A 95 17.88 7.24 -1.03
C ASP A 95 17.30 8.68 -1.05
N ILE A 96 16.06 8.87 -0.59
CA ILE A 96 15.34 10.15 -0.62
C ILE A 96 14.79 10.47 0.78
N PRO A 97 14.92 11.72 1.27
CA PRO A 97 14.26 12.14 2.51
C PRO A 97 12.74 11.97 2.46
N HIS A 98 12.15 11.41 3.52
CA HIS A 98 10.70 11.20 3.63
C HIS A 98 9.97 12.47 4.10
N ASP A 99 10.01 13.51 3.28
CA ASP A 99 9.47 14.82 3.59
C ASP A 99 8.37 15.26 2.58
N LYS A 100 8.00 16.55 2.63
CA LYS A 100 6.99 17.12 1.73
C LYS A 100 7.42 17.10 0.25
N ASP A 101 8.71 17.10 -0.05
CA ASP A 101 9.20 16.96 -1.42
C ASP A 101 8.90 15.57 -1.95
N LEU A 102 9.19 14.52 -1.16
CA LEU A 102 8.81 13.15 -1.55
C LEU A 102 7.31 13.01 -1.76
N ALA A 103 6.49 13.58 -0.86
CA ALA A 103 5.03 13.59 -1.03
C ALA A 103 4.61 14.21 -2.38
N THR A 104 5.20 15.36 -2.72
CA THR A 104 4.96 16.05 -3.99
C THR A 104 5.42 15.22 -5.18
N ARG A 105 6.56 14.56 -5.09
CA ARG A 105 7.09 13.68 -6.14
C ARG A 105 6.21 12.46 -6.37
N ILE A 106 5.71 11.81 -5.31
CA ILE A 106 4.78 10.67 -5.40
C ILE A 106 3.51 11.09 -6.14
N CYS A 107 2.96 12.23 -5.74
CA CYS A 107 1.85 12.90 -6.40
C CYS A 107 2.13 13.08 -7.92
N LEU A 108 3.30 13.62 -8.28
CA LEU A 108 3.73 13.79 -9.67
C LEU A 108 4.14 12.49 -10.40
N GLY A 109 3.84 11.32 -9.85
CA GLY A 109 4.05 10.03 -10.51
C GLY A 109 5.38 9.35 -10.18
N CYS A 110 6.16 9.86 -9.22
CA CYS A 110 7.34 9.15 -8.74
C CYS A 110 6.94 7.82 -8.09
N ARG A 111 7.66 6.75 -8.46
CA ARG A 111 7.48 5.38 -7.93
C ARG A 111 8.84 4.77 -7.57
N PRO A 112 8.89 3.75 -6.69
CA PRO A 112 10.13 3.07 -6.35
C PRO A 112 10.77 2.43 -7.59
N LYS A 113 12.09 2.50 -7.70
CA LYS A 113 12.84 1.89 -8.81
C LYS A 113 13.29 0.49 -8.42
N ILE A 114 12.91 -0.50 -9.22
CA ILE A 114 13.41 -1.87 -9.09
C ILE A 114 14.62 -2.05 -10.00
N ARG A 115 15.79 -2.35 -9.42
CA ARG A 115 17.06 -2.55 -10.16
C ARG A 115 17.53 -4.00 -10.18
N CYS A 116 16.88 -4.87 -9.43
CA CYS A 116 17.15 -6.30 -9.41
C CYS A 116 16.31 -7.02 -10.47
N GLU A 117 16.72 -8.25 -10.80
CA GLU A 117 15.91 -9.12 -11.65
C GLU A 117 14.70 -9.63 -10.87
N VAL A 118 13.51 -9.29 -11.37
CA VAL A 118 12.22 -9.74 -10.84
C VAL A 118 11.43 -10.31 -12.00
N PRO A 119 10.73 -11.46 -11.83
CA PRO A 119 9.84 -11.98 -12.86
C PRO A 119 8.87 -10.89 -13.37
N GLN A 120 8.78 -10.72 -14.69
CA GLN A 120 7.99 -9.64 -15.32
C GLN A 120 6.55 -9.60 -14.81
N LEU A 121 5.94 -10.77 -14.59
CA LEU A 121 4.59 -10.90 -14.06
C LEU A 121 4.41 -10.21 -12.69
N LEU A 122 5.41 -10.32 -11.80
CA LEU A 122 5.39 -9.71 -10.47
C LEU A 122 5.67 -8.20 -10.55
N LEU A 123 6.54 -7.78 -11.47
CA LEU A 123 6.81 -6.37 -11.72
C LEU A 123 5.57 -5.66 -12.30
N ASP A 124 4.88 -6.28 -13.25
CA ASP A 124 3.63 -5.77 -13.82
C ASP A 124 2.54 -5.68 -12.77
N LEU A 125 2.42 -6.68 -11.88
CA LEU A 125 1.47 -6.66 -10.78
C LEU A 125 1.76 -5.51 -9.80
N MET A 126 3.03 -5.33 -9.42
CA MET A 126 3.47 -4.21 -8.56
C MET A 126 3.13 -2.87 -9.22
N ASN A 127 3.47 -2.68 -10.50
CA ASN A 127 3.18 -1.46 -11.23
C ASN A 127 1.67 -1.20 -11.31
N LYS A 128 0.85 -2.24 -11.49
CA LYS A 128 -0.61 -2.12 -11.47
C LYS A 128 -1.15 -1.71 -10.08
N CYS A 129 -0.56 -2.20 -9.00
CA CYS A 129 -0.87 -1.73 -7.64
C CYS A 129 -0.51 -0.25 -7.45
N LEU A 130 0.56 0.22 -8.09
CA LEU A 130 1.10 1.57 -7.98
C LEU A 130 0.49 2.57 -8.98
N ASP A 131 -0.55 2.19 -9.72
CA ASP A 131 -1.22 3.09 -10.66
C ASP A 131 -1.72 4.36 -9.96
N ALA A 132 -1.56 5.51 -10.61
CA ALA A 132 -2.03 6.79 -10.09
C ALA A 132 -3.55 6.79 -9.89
N GLU A 133 -4.28 6.18 -10.81
CA GLU A 133 -5.72 6.07 -10.80
C GLU A 133 -6.18 4.87 -9.95
N PRO A 134 -6.85 5.07 -8.81
CA PRO A 134 -7.21 3.99 -7.88
C PRO A 134 -8.05 2.87 -8.51
N GLN A 135 -8.88 3.19 -9.51
CA GLN A 135 -9.73 2.25 -10.24
C GLN A 135 -8.95 1.27 -11.10
N ASN A 136 -7.74 1.62 -11.54
CA ASN A 136 -6.90 0.74 -12.37
C ASN A 136 -6.17 -0.33 -11.53
N ARG A 137 -6.03 -0.07 -10.22
CA ARG A 137 -5.40 -0.99 -9.29
C ARG A 137 -6.24 -2.25 -9.14
N PRO A 138 -5.65 -3.43 -8.88
CA PRO A 138 -6.42 -4.65 -8.61
C PRO A 138 -7.21 -4.53 -7.29
N THR A 139 -8.09 -5.49 -7.04
CA THR A 139 -8.68 -5.73 -5.73
C THR A 139 -7.76 -6.65 -4.90
N ALA A 140 -7.94 -6.66 -3.58
CA ALA A 140 -7.19 -7.60 -2.73
C ALA A 140 -7.54 -9.07 -3.04
N GLU A 141 -8.74 -9.34 -3.55
CA GLU A 141 -9.12 -10.66 -4.05
C GLU A 141 -8.33 -11.07 -5.29
N GLU A 142 -8.21 -10.19 -6.28
CA GLU A 142 -7.37 -10.43 -7.46
C GLU A 142 -5.90 -10.65 -7.09
N LEU A 143 -5.39 -9.89 -6.10
CA LEU A 143 -4.03 -10.10 -5.58
C LEU A 143 -3.88 -11.47 -4.93
N ALA A 144 -4.82 -11.86 -4.06
CA ALA A 144 -4.80 -13.15 -3.40
C ALA A 144 -4.84 -14.30 -4.40
N ASN A 145 -5.64 -14.18 -5.48
CA ASN A 145 -5.74 -15.21 -6.51
C ASN A 145 -4.49 -15.31 -7.39
N ARG A 146 -3.84 -14.18 -7.70
CA ARG A 146 -2.64 -14.15 -8.56
C ARG A 146 -1.35 -14.57 -7.87
N LEU A 147 -1.29 -14.45 -6.54
CA LEU A 147 -0.11 -14.73 -5.72
C LEU A 147 -0.22 -16.05 -4.95
N ASN A 148 -1.24 -16.85 -5.27
CA ASN A 148 -1.49 -18.17 -4.66
C ASN A 148 -0.69 -19.27 -5.38
#